data_AF-A0A939ZB88-F1
#
_entry.id   AF-A0A939ZB88-F1
#
_cell.length_a   1.000
_cell.length_b   1.000
_cell.length_c   1.000
_cell.angle_alpha   90.00
_cell.angle_beta   90.00
_cell.angle_gamma   90.00
#
_symmetry.space_group_name_H-M   'P 1'
#
loop_
_entity.id
_entity.type
_entity.pdbx_description
1 polymer ?
#
loop_
_entity_poly.entity_id
_entity_poly.type
_entity_poly.pdbx_seq_one_letter_code
_entity_poly.pdbx_strand_id
1 'polypeptide(L)'
;MFKRYLFIFLWVIAAVALTAVCSAHGVKAETEADRQKLFKRYGWDVSVSPISVTEVKLPDAPDTVYEQYNKIQKKAGFDLAPYYGKTAVRYTYKVYNHKESENTEVYANILVCGGKMIGGDIMSTSLDGFMHAVNEREFQIK
;
A
#
# COMPACT_ATOMS: atom_id res chain seq x y z
N MET A 1 -19.47 40.04 -23.71
CA MET A 1 -19.57 38.57 -23.82
C MET A 1 -19.36 37.98 -22.43
N PHE A 2 -20.41 37.90 -21.61
CA PHE A 2 -21.25 36.71 -21.40
C PHE A 2 -20.53 35.51 -20.76
N LYS A 3 -20.51 35.52 -19.42
CA LYS A 3 -20.82 34.42 -18.46
C LYS A 3 -20.67 32.97 -18.95
N ARG A 4 -19.89 32.16 -18.20
CA ARG A 4 -20.24 30.86 -17.56
C ARG A 4 -19.08 29.86 -17.62
N TYR A 5 -18.47 29.59 -16.47
CA TYR A 5 -18.01 28.27 -15.96
C TYR A 5 -17.52 28.49 -14.50
N LEU A 6 -18.31 29.15 -13.64
CA LEU A 6 -19.02 28.43 -12.57
C LEU A 6 -19.64 27.11 -13.05
N PHE A 7 -19.08 25.98 -12.62
CA PHE A 7 -19.68 24.62 -12.46
C PHE A 7 -18.61 23.53 -12.68
N ILE A 8 -17.68 23.37 -11.73
CA ILE A 8 -17.35 22.04 -11.20
C ILE A 8 -17.29 22.21 -9.68
N PHE A 9 -18.49 22.29 -9.09
CA PHE A 9 -18.70 22.16 -7.66
C PHE A 9 -18.32 20.73 -7.25
N LEU A 10 -17.51 20.64 -6.19
CA LEU A 10 -17.59 19.61 -5.15
C LEU A 10 -17.69 18.15 -5.62
N TRP A 11 -16.55 17.46 -5.68
CA TRP A 11 -16.41 16.09 -5.14
C TRP A 11 -14.92 15.84 -4.82
N VAL A 12 -14.33 16.70 -3.99
CA VAL A 12 -13.30 16.20 -3.08
C VAL A 12 -14.03 16.06 -1.75
N ILE A 13 -14.77 14.95 -1.62
CA ILE A 13 -15.15 14.48 -0.30
C ILE A 13 -13.81 14.24 0.41
N ALA A 14 -13.41 15.19 1.25
CA ALA A 14 -12.54 14.89 2.35
C ALA A 14 -13.29 13.83 3.16
N ALA A 15 -12.93 12.57 2.93
CA ALA A 15 -13.39 11.48 3.77
C ALA A 15 -12.82 11.76 5.16
N VAL A 16 -13.60 12.45 5.99
CA VAL A 16 -13.35 12.54 7.42
C VAL A 16 -13.72 11.18 7.98
N ALA A 17 -12.84 10.21 7.76
CA ALA A 17 -12.90 8.91 8.41
C ALA A 17 -12.57 9.17 9.89
N LEU A 18 -13.60 9.10 10.73
CA LEU A 18 -13.51 9.09 12.18
C LEU A 18 -12.64 7.90 12.58
N THR A 19 -11.33 8.11 12.72
CA THR A 19 -10.38 7.02 12.95
C THR A 19 -9.76 7.17 14.33
N ALA A 20 -9.88 6.11 15.13
CA ALA A 20 -9.00 5.90 16.27
C ALA A 20 -7.57 6.14 15.78
N VAL A 21 -6.93 7.20 16.30
CA VAL A 21 -5.63 7.65 15.79
C VAL A 21 -4.64 6.54 16.04
N CYS A 22 -4.26 5.87 14.96
CA CYS A 22 -3.22 4.88 14.97
C CYS A 22 -1.89 5.59 15.26
N SER A 23 -1.43 5.57 16.51
CA SER A 23 -0.09 6.04 16.87
C SER A 23 0.93 5.03 16.32
N ALA A 24 1.24 5.19 15.03
CA ALA A 24 2.04 4.24 14.28
C ALA A 24 3.53 4.62 14.33
N HIS A 25 4.35 3.70 14.84
CA HIS A 25 5.79 3.70 14.57
C HIS A 25 5.98 3.11 13.18
N GLY A 26 6.31 3.96 12.20
CA GLY A 26 6.40 3.56 10.80
C GLY A 26 7.01 4.67 9.94
N VAL A 27 7.13 4.41 8.64
CA VAL A 27 7.70 5.38 7.67
C VAL A 27 6.58 6.27 7.13
N LYS A 28 6.81 7.57 6.99
CA LYS A 28 5.77 8.51 6.49
C LYS A 28 5.26 8.08 5.12
N ALA A 29 3.94 7.99 4.95
CA ALA A 29 3.26 7.52 3.73
C ALA A 29 1.88 8.21 3.51
N GLU A 30 1.68 9.36 4.14
CA GLU A 30 0.41 10.09 4.18
C GLU A 30 0.02 10.64 2.81
N THR A 31 0.98 11.23 2.10
CA THR A 31 0.76 11.82 0.77
C THR A 31 1.18 10.87 -0.36
N GLU A 32 0.66 11.09 -1.56
CA GLU A 32 1.12 10.36 -2.76
C GLU A 32 2.64 10.50 -2.94
N ALA A 33 3.17 11.71 -2.76
CA ALA A 33 4.60 11.98 -2.85
C ALA A 33 5.42 11.16 -1.84
N ASP A 34 4.93 10.98 -0.61
CA ASP A 34 5.58 10.13 0.39
C ASP A 34 5.62 8.66 -0.08
N ARG A 35 4.51 8.14 -0.62
CA ARG A 35 4.41 6.76 -1.12
C ARG A 35 5.29 6.51 -2.33
N GLN A 36 5.29 7.41 -3.31
CA GLN A 36 6.18 7.34 -4.47
C GLN A 36 7.66 7.35 -4.06
N LYS A 37 8.02 8.18 -3.07
CA LYS A 37 9.37 8.20 -2.51
C LYS A 37 9.74 6.88 -1.82
N LEU A 38 8.79 6.22 -1.16
CA LEU A 38 8.99 4.91 -0.56
C LEU A 38 9.27 3.84 -1.61
N PHE A 39 8.45 3.73 -2.66
CA PHE A 39 8.68 2.76 -3.73
C PHE A 39 10.03 2.98 -4.42
N LYS A 40 10.37 4.23 -4.73
CA LYS A 40 11.69 4.57 -5.28
C LYS A 40 12.84 4.18 -4.36
N ARG A 41 12.69 4.34 -3.04
CA ARG A 41 13.69 3.89 -2.05
C ARG A 41 13.86 2.36 -2.06
N TYR A 42 12.79 1.62 -2.28
CA TYR A 42 12.82 0.16 -2.40
C TYR A 42 13.22 -0.34 -3.80
N GLY A 43 13.30 0.55 -4.79
CA GLY A 43 13.70 0.23 -6.16
C GLY A 43 12.54 -0.19 -7.06
N TRP A 44 11.30 0.10 -6.68
CA TRP A 44 10.12 -0.23 -7.48
C TRP A 44 9.67 0.96 -8.32
N ASP A 45 9.52 0.71 -9.62
CA ASP A 45 8.85 1.62 -10.53
C ASP A 45 7.38 1.25 -10.58
N VAL A 46 6.54 2.16 -10.11
CA VAL A 46 5.11 1.93 -9.94
C VAL A 46 4.28 2.97 -10.68
N SER A 47 2.97 2.70 -10.82
CA SER A 47 2.02 3.68 -11.34
C SER A 47 2.05 4.99 -10.54
N VAL A 48 1.81 6.11 -11.21
CA VAL A 48 1.85 7.46 -10.59
C VAL A 48 0.78 7.65 -9.50
N SER A 49 -0.35 6.94 -9.66
CA SER A 49 -1.45 6.90 -8.70
C SER A 49 -1.78 5.45 -8.36
N PRO A 50 -2.35 5.19 -7.17
CA PRO A 50 -2.84 3.86 -6.81
C PRO A 50 -3.97 3.46 -7.75
N ILE A 51 -3.97 2.20 -8.18
CA ILE A 51 -5.07 1.59 -8.94
C ILE A 51 -6.21 1.15 -8.03
N SER A 52 -5.94 1.00 -6.73
CA SER A 52 -6.94 0.71 -5.70
C SER A 52 -6.54 1.33 -4.37
N VAL A 53 -7.53 1.87 -3.66
CA VAL A 53 -7.43 2.37 -2.28
C VAL A 53 -8.54 1.71 -1.49
N THR A 54 -8.20 0.93 -0.48
CA THR A 54 -9.17 0.14 0.28
C THR A 54 -8.92 0.26 1.77
N GLU A 55 -9.97 0.52 2.54
CA GLU A 55 -9.93 0.42 4.00
C GLU A 55 -9.93 -1.07 4.40
N VAL A 56 -8.97 -1.47 5.23
CA VAL A 56 -8.77 -2.86 5.66
C VAL A 56 -8.77 -2.90 7.17
N LYS A 57 -9.73 -3.63 7.76
CA LYS A 57 -9.69 -3.97 9.19
C LYS A 57 -8.73 -5.14 9.37
N LEU A 58 -7.65 -4.92 10.13
CA LEU A 58 -6.78 -6.00 10.60
C LEU A 58 -7.55 -6.85 11.62
N PRO A 59 -7.35 -8.18 11.63
CA PRO A 59 -8.11 -9.06 12.51
C PRO A 59 -7.83 -8.69 13.97
N ASP A 60 -8.80 -8.92 14.85
CA ASP A 60 -8.68 -8.59 16.28
C ASP A 60 -7.63 -9.48 16.97
N ALA A 61 -7.36 -10.67 16.42
CA ALA A 61 -6.27 -11.57 16.82
C ALA A 61 -5.62 -12.18 15.56
N PRO A 62 -4.31 -12.49 15.58
CA PRO A 62 -3.67 -13.17 14.46
C PRO A 62 -4.25 -14.57 14.26
N ASP A 63 -4.67 -14.87 13.04
CA ASP A 63 -4.91 -16.23 12.57
C ASP A 63 -3.70 -16.73 11.76
N THR A 64 -3.73 -17.97 11.30
CA THR A 64 -2.63 -18.55 10.51
C THR A 64 -2.29 -17.76 9.25
N VAL A 65 -3.27 -17.09 8.63
CA VAL A 65 -3.06 -16.27 7.44
C VAL A 65 -2.30 -14.99 7.79
N TYR A 66 -2.76 -14.25 8.81
CA TYR A 66 -2.10 -13.02 9.25
C TYR A 66 -0.77 -13.26 9.97
N GLU A 67 -0.56 -14.43 10.58
CA GLU A 67 0.75 -14.83 11.09
C GLU A 67 1.75 -15.00 9.94
N GLN A 68 1.36 -15.69 8.87
CA GLN A 68 2.21 -15.85 7.68
C GLN A 68 2.46 -14.52 6.99
N TYR A 69 1.43 -13.70 6.83
CA TYR A 69 1.57 -12.37 6.26
C TYR A 69 2.49 -11.48 7.11
N ASN A 70 2.33 -11.48 8.44
CA ASN A 70 3.20 -10.70 9.33
C ASN A 70 4.66 -11.18 9.29
N LYS A 71 4.93 -12.47 9.01
CA LYS A 71 6.31 -12.95 8.77
C LYS A 71 6.95 -12.27 7.55
N ILE A 72 6.19 -12.07 6.46
CA ILE A 72 6.67 -11.31 5.28
C ILE A 72 6.96 -9.86 5.69
N GLN A 73 6.05 -9.23 6.44
CA GLN A 73 6.21 -7.84 6.90
C GLN A 73 7.43 -7.66 7.81
N LYS A 74 7.72 -8.63 8.67
CA LYS A 74 8.91 -8.64 9.54
C LYS A 74 10.21 -8.69 8.76
N LYS A 75 10.28 -9.41 7.63
CA LYS A 75 11.44 -9.37 6.73
C LYS A 75 11.66 -7.98 6.14
N ALA A 76 10.57 -7.24 5.91
CA ALA A 76 10.60 -5.87 5.45
C ALA A 76 10.86 -4.82 6.56
N GLY A 77 11.10 -5.25 7.80
CA GLY A 77 11.37 -4.37 8.94
C GLY A 77 10.11 -3.77 9.58
N PHE A 78 8.93 -4.35 9.31
CA PHE A 78 7.66 -3.94 9.89
C PHE A 78 7.12 -4.99 10.88
N ASP A 79 6.13 -4.62 11.71
CA ASP A 79 5.40 -5.58 12.54
C ASP A 79 3.93 -5.17 12.63
N LEU A 80 3.03 -6.05 12.19
CA LEU A 80 1.58 -5.82 12.23
C LEU A 80 0.96 -6.10 13.60
N ALA A 81 1.66 -6.77 14.52
CA ALA A 81 1.11 -7.14 15.82
C ALA A 81 0.54 -5.96 16.64
N PRO A 82 1.19 -4.78 16.69
CA PRO A 82 0.64 -3.60 17.38
C PRO A 82 -0.61 -2.99 16.73
N TYR A 83 -0.99 -3.47 15.54
CA TYR A 83 -2.06 -2.93 14.72
C TYR A 83 -3.25 -3.88 14.56
N TYR A 84 -3.22 -5.09 15.15
CA TYR A 84 -4.38 -5.96 15.18
C TYR A 84 -5.59 -5.30 15.85
N GLY A 85 -6.77 -5.55 15.29
CA GLY A 85 -8.04 -4.88 15.60
C GLY A 85 -8.17 -3.44 15.10
N LYS A 86 -7.12 -2.86 14.51
CA LYS A 86 -7.15 -1.50 13.93
C LYS A 86 -7.48 -1.53 12.45
N THR A 87 -7.93 -0.38 11.97
CA THR A 87 -8.14 -0.12 10.56
C THR A 87 -6.89 0.51 9.94
N ALA A 88 -6.47 -0.01 8.79
CA ALA A 88 -5.44 0.57 7.93
C ALA A 88 -6.01 0.84 6.53
N VAL A 89 -5.32 1.68 5.75
CA VAL A 89 -5.62 1.90 4.33
C VAL A 89 -4.59 1.14 3.51
N ARG A 90 -5.05 0.25 2.64
CA ARG A 90 -4.22 -0.39 1.62
C ARG A 90 -4.22 0.45 0.35
N TYR A 91 -3.05 0.84 -0.10
CA TYR A 91 -2.84 1.42 -1.43
C TYR A 91 -2.18 0.37 -2.32
N THR A 92 -2.77 0.12 -3.48
CA THR A 92 -2.27 -0.83 -4.47
C THR A 92 -1.83 -0.09 -5.72
N TYR A 93 -0.63 -0.38 -6.20
CA TYR A 93 -0.03 0.21 -7.38
C TYR A 93 0.38 -0.87 -8.38
N LYS A 94 0.37 -0.55 -9.68
CA LYS A 94 0.95 -1.44 -10.69
C LYS A 94 2.47 -1.31 -10.68
N VAL A 95 3.20 -2.44 -10.77
CA VAL A 95 4.67 -2.50 -10.80
C VAL A 95 5.13 -2.78 -12.23
N TYR A 96 6.13 -2.02 -12.69
CA TYR A 96 6.62 -2.10 -14.06
C TYR A 96 7.98 -2.78 -14.21
N ASN A 97 8.76 -2.91 -13.13
CA ASN A 97 10.14 -3.39 -13.18
C ASN A 97 10.39 -4.70 -12.40
N HIS A 98 9.35 -5.51 -12.20
CA HIS A 98 9.49 -6.86 -11.66
C HIS A 98 9.80 -7.85 -12.78
N LYS A 99 10.60 -8.90 -12.52
CA LYS A 99 10.99 -9.91 -13.53
C LYS A 99 9.82 -10.57 -14.26
N GLU A 100 8.70 -10.73 -13.55
CA GLU A 100 7.46 -11.30 -14.09
C GLU A 100 6.53 -10.28 -14.79
N SER A 101 6.86 -8.98 -14.77
CA SER A 101 6.00 -7.91 -15.30
C SER A 101 5.72 -8.00 -16.80
N GLU A 102 6.52 -8.75 -17.56
CA GLU A 102 6.29 -8.98 -19.00
C GLU A 102 5.11 -9.91 -19.27
N ASN A 103 4.93 -10.93 -18.43
CA ASN A 103 3.96 -12.01 -18.65
C ASN A 103 2.77 -11.96 -17.69
N THR A 104 2.87 -11.17 -16.62
CA THR A 104 1.91 -11.17 -15.53
C THR A 104 1.77 -9.78 -14.92
N GLU A 105 0.55 -9.43 -14.51
CA GLU A 105 0.35 -8.20 -13.75
C GLU A 105 0.91 -8.35 -12.34
N VAL A 106 1.81 -7.44 -12.00
CA VAL A 106 2.47 -7.36 -10.71
C VAL A 106 2.04 -6.08 -10.02
N TYR A 107 1.75 -6.16 -8.73
CA TYR A 107 1.28 -5.05 -7.93
C TYR A 107 2.11 -4.87 -6.67
N ALA A 108 2.20 -3.63 -6.22
CA ALA A 108 2.77 -3.26 -4.93
C ALA A 108 1.66 -2.80 -4.01
N ASN A 109 1.54 -3.44 -2.84
CA ASN A 109 0.66 -3.01 -1.78
C ASN A 109 1.47 -2.33 -0.67
N ILE A 110 0.91 -1.26 -0.11
CA ILE A 110 1.35 -0.73 1.18
C ILE A 110 0.16 -0.55 2.11
N LEU A 111 0.34 -0.90 3.38
CA LEU A 111 -0.61 -0.68 4.46
C LEU A 111 -0.22 0.58 5.23
N VAL A 112 -1.13 1.54 5.31
CA VAL A 112 -0.92 2.83 5.94
C VAL A 112 -1.90 3.00 7.12
N CYS A 113 -1.37 3.28 8.30
CA CYS A 113 -2.12 3.50 9.52
C CYS A 113 -1.62 4.80 10.16
N GLY A 114 -2.51 5.77 10.38
CA GLY A 114 -2.11 7.09 10.93
C GLY A 114 -1.08 7.83 10.08
N GLY A 115 -1.21 7.78 8.74
CA GLY A 115 -0.27 8.42 7.82
C GLY A 115 1.11 7.76 7.71
N LYS A 116 1.30 6.59 8.33
CA LYS A 116 2.56 5.84 8.34
C LYS A 116 2.39 4.47 7.71
N MET A 117 3.34 4.08 6.88
CA MET A 117 3.47 2.72 6.37
C MET A 117 3.80 1.77 7.54
N ILE A 118 2.95 0.77 7.71
CA ILE A 118 3.06 -0.29 8.72
C ILE A 118 3.32 -1.66 8.10
N GLY A 119 3.34 -1.75 6.77
CA GLY A 119 3.65 -2.96 6.00
C GLY A 119 3.52 -2.71 4.50
N GLY A 120 4.05 -3.62 3.69
CA GLY A 120 3.85 -3.68 2.25
C GLY A 120 4.40 -4.96 1.64
N ASP A 121 3.93 -5.27 0.43
CA ASP A 121 4.28 -6.47 -0.32
C ASP A 121 4.28 -6.19 -1.83
N ILE A 122 4.97 -7.05 -2.57
CA ILE A 122 4.83 -7.18 -4.02
C ILE A 122 4.13 -8.49 -4.28
N MET A 123 3.11 -8.48 -5.13
CA MET A 123 2.31 -9.67 -5.42
C MET A 123 1.83 -9.74 -6.86
N SER A 124 1.41 -10.94 -7.26
CA SER A 124 0.62 -11.21 -8.45
C SER A 124 -0.68 -11.92 -8.09
N THR A 125 -1.74 -11.68 -8.86
CA THR A 125 -3.04 -12.36 -8.74
C THR A 125 -3.17 -13.59 -9.65
N SER A 126 -2.12 -13.99 -10.36
CA SER A 126 -2.10 -15.20 -11.19
C SER A 126 -2.30 -16.47 -10.36
N LEU A 127 -2.70 -17.57 -10.99
CA LEU A 127 -2.95 -18.87 -10.32
C LEU A 127 -1.69 -19.41 -9.62
N ASP A 128 -0.54 -19.21 -10.24
CA ASP A 128 0.82 -19.45 -9.75
C ASP A 128 1.48 -18.16 -9.24
N GLY A 129 0.65 -17.20 -8.81
CA GLY A 129 1.07 -15.93 -8.30
C GLY A 129 1.95 -16.05 -7.05
N PHE A 130 2.60 -14.95 -6.72
CA PHE A 130 3.54 -14.87 -5.62
C PHE A 130 3.19 -13.71 -4.71
N MET A 131 3.77 -13.71 -3.52
CA MET A 131 3.81 -12.58 -2.63
C MET A 131 5.14 -12.57 -1.90
N HIS A 132 5.81 -11.43 -1.89
CA HIS A 132 7.11 -11.28 -1.25
C HIS A 132 7.26 -9.89 -0.63
N ALA A 133 8.31 -9.69 0.16
CA ALA A 133 8.45 -8.47 0.96
C ALA A 133 8.79 -7.27 0.06
N VAL A 134 8.21 -6.10 0.36
CA VAL A 134 8.36 -4.88 -0.47
C VAL A 134 9.81 -4.37 -0.60
N ASN A 135 10.73 -4.77 0.28
CA ASN A 135 12.12 -4.35 0.24
C ASN A 135 13.05 -5.38 -0.45
N GLU A 136 12.53 -6.51 -0.93
CA GLU A 136 13.32 -7.55 -1.60
C GLU A 136 13.63 -7.15 -3.05
N ARG A 137 14.89 -6.83 -3.32
CA ARG A 137 15.33 -6.29 -4.62
C ARG A 137 15.75 -7.34 -5.64
N GLU A 138 15.83 -8.61 -5.24
CA GLU A 138 16.29 -9.68 -6.13
C GLU A 138 15.32 -9.97 -7.28
N PHE A 139 14.08 -9.53 -7.18
CA PHE A 139 13.04 -9.70 -8.21
C PHE A 139 12.94 -8.52 -9.18
N GLN A 140 13.78 -7.50 -9.01
CA GLN A 140 13.83 -6.35 -9.91
C GLN A 140 14.61 -6.70 -11.18
N ILE A 141 14.14 -6.19 -12.31
CA ILE A 141 14.91 -6.15 -13.55
C ILE A 141 16.03 -5.10 -13.36
N LYS A 142 17.27 -5.47 -13.68
CA LYS A 142 18.43 -4.58 -13.56
C LYS A 142 18.44 -3.50 -14.63
#